data_AF-A0A1E7EPD1-F1
#
_entry.id   AF-A0A1E7EPD1-F1
#
_cell.length_a   1.000
_cell.length_b   1.000
_cell.length_c   1.000
_cell.angle_alpha   90.00
_cell.angle_beta   90.00
_cell.angle_gamma   90.00
#
_symmetry.space_group_name_H-M   'P 1'
#
loop_
_entity.id
_entity.type
_entity.pdbx_description
1 polymer ?
#
loop_
_entity_poly.entity_id
_entity_poly.type
_entity_poly.pdbx_seq_one_letter_code
_entity_poly.pdbx_strand_id
1 'polypeptide(L)'
;LKEKAAELRREVNDYEEIKNLKRKKMEEINQELQNQKDDLRLRYSVEIPILKGDGIEVMERCDFTPRIKQQQQKMAAIQAPLPLGIILGQDIVANTGGGGLITTVDDLAVDGNGSVIGGIQVGDIVRGCTACQSTMEQPTWQLILGGVGQPKTTRMMFSCDNQPLEEILTAISSNTMDPQQRYVWLVLER
;
A
#
# COMPACT_ATOMS: atom_id res chain seq x y z
N LEU A 1 -60.30 -20.70 27.62
CA LEU A 1 -59.27 -19.70 28.04
C LEU A 1 -57.88 -20.31 28.16
N LYS A 2 -57.69 -21.45 28.83
CA LYS A 2 -56.37 -22.10 28.96
C LYS A 2 -55.77 -22.66 27.65
N GLU A 3 -56.59 -23.21 26.76
CA GLU A 3 -56.12 -23.71 25.45
C GLU A 3 -55.63 -22.61 24.52
N LYS A 4 -56.40 -21.52 24.35
CA LYS A 4 -55.96 -20.34 23.59
C LYS A 4 -54.63 -19.75 24.10
N ALA A 5 -54.41 -19.78 25.42
CA ALA A 5 -53.16 -19.32 26.01
C ALA A 5 -51.97 -20.27 25.73
N ALA A 6 -52.23 -21.57 25.53
CA ALA A 6 -51.19 -22.53 25.15
C ALA A 6 -50.84 -22.44 23.65
N GLU A 7 -51.84 -22.16 22.81
CA GLU A 7 -51.67 -21.96 21.36
C GLU A 7 -50.85 -20.69 21.06
N LEU A 8 -51.19 -19.57 21.69
CA LEU A 8 -50.44 -18.31 21.61
C LEU A 8 -48.97 -18.46 22.05
N ARG A 9 -48.70 -19.32 23.04
CA ARG A 9 -47.31 -19.58 23.49
C ARG A 9 -46.51 -20.36 22.46
N ARG A 10 -47.14 -21.29 21.73
CA ARG A 10 -46.48 -22.02 20.64
C ARG A 10 -46.17 -21.09 19.47
N GLU A 11 -47.14 -20.27 19.06
CA GLU A 11 -46.92 -19.29 17.99
C GLU A 11 -45.79 -18.30 18.35
N VAL A 12 -45.76 -17.78 19.58
CA VAL A 12 -44.67 -16.88 20.02
C VAL A 12 -43.31 -17.58 19.99
N ASN A 13 -43.23 -18.83 20.47
CA ASN A 13 -41.98 -19.62 20.41
C ASN A 13 -41.54 -19.86 18.96
N ASP A 14 -42.44 -20.24 18.06
CA ASP A 14 -42.13 -20.47 16.65
C ASP A 14 -41.63 -19.17 15.99
N TYR A 15 -42.24 -18.03 16.30
CA TYR A 15 -41.78 -16.71 15.85
C TYR A 15 -40.40 -16.34 16.40
N GLU A 16 -40.12 -16.63 17.67
CA GLU A 16 -38.81 -16.41 18.29
C GLU A 16 -37.73 -17.31 17.68
N GLU A 17 -38.04 -18.57 17.38
CA GLU A 17 -37.14 -19.50 16.69
C GLU A 17 -36.82 -19.02 15.27
N ILE A 18 -37.82 -18.61 14.49
CA ILE A 18 -37.61 -18.06 13.14
C ILE A 18 -36.78 -16.77 13.19
N LYS A 19 -37.02 -15.89 14.17
CA LYS A 19 -36.26 -14.65 14.35
C LYS A 19 -34.80 -14.94 14.72
N ASN A 20 -34.57 -15.90 15.61
CA ASN A 20 -33.22 -16.31 16.02
C ASN A 20 -32.45 -17.00 14.88
N LEU A 21 -33.12 -17.84 14.08
CA LEU A 21 -32.52 -18.46 12.89
C LEU A 21 -32.13 -17.43 11.84
N LYS A 22 -32.99 -16.43 11.58
CA LYS A 22 -32.66 -15.32 10.66
C LYS A 22 -31.49 -14.49 11.17
N ARG A 23 -31.43 -14.23 12.49
CA ARG A 23 -30.32 -13.48 13.10
C ARG A 23 -29.00 -14.23 12.97
N LYS A 24 -28.97 -15.53 13.28
CA LYS A 24 -27.78 -16.37 13.14
C LYS A 24 -27.28 -16.43 11.69
N LYS A 25 -28.17 -16.63 10.72
CA LYS A 25 -27.79 -16.60 9.30
C LYS A 25 -27.22 -15.24 8.86
N MET A 26 -27.79 -14.13 9.35
CA MET A 26 -27.24 -12.80 9.08
C MET A 26 -25.89 -12.57 9.75
N GLU A 27 -25.70 -13.07 10.98
CA GLU A 27 -24.41 -13.04 11.68
C GLU A 27 -23.35 -13.85 10.92
N GLU A 28 -23.69 -15.06 10.44
CA GLU A 28 -22.82 -15.91 9.63
C GLU A 28 -22.42 -15.23 8.30
N ILE A 29 -23.38 -14.68 7.55
CA ILE A 29 -23.12 -13.95 6.30
C ILE A 29 -22.24 -12.72 6.55
N ASN A 30 -22.49 -11.97 7.62
CA ASN A 30 -21.69 -10.80 7.98
C ASN A 30 -20.26 -11.20 8.36
N GLN A 31 -20.09 -12.31 9.06
CA GLN A 31 -18.79 -12.83 9.45
C GLN A 31 -18.00 -13.33 8.23
N GLU A 32 -18.67 -14.01 7.29
CA GLU A 32 -18.07 -14.45 6.04
C GLU A 32 -17.66 -13.26 5.16
N LEU A 33 -18.51 -12.23 5.06
CA LEU A 33 -18.18 -10.98 4.38
C LEU A 33 -17.00 -10.25 5.04
N GLN A 34 -16.92 -10.27 6.36
CA GLN A 34 -15.82 -9.64 7.10
C GLN A 34 -14.51 -10.38 6.83
N ASN A 35 -14.51 -11.71 6.87
CA ASN A 35 -13.35 -12.53 6.55
C ASN A 35 -12.87 -12.29 5.11
N GLN A 36 -13.79 -12.21 4.15
CA GLN A 36 -13.45 -11.90 2.76
C GLN A 36 -12.82 -10.51 2.60
N LYS A 37 -13.30 -9.52 3.35
CA LYS A 37 -12.72 -8.17 3.36
C LYS A 37 -11.33 -8.16 3.99
N ASP A 38 -11.15 -8.89 5.08
CA ASP A 38 -9.85 -8.97 5.76
C ASP A 38 -8.82 -9.72 4.91
N ASP A 39 -9.22 -10.79 4.21
CA ASP A 39 -8.37 -11.50 3.24
C ASP A 39 -7.95 -10.59 2.07
N LEU A 40 -8.89 -9.80 1.54
CA LEU A 40 -8.57 -8.82 0.50
C LEU A 40 -7.62 -7.75 1.03
N ARG A 41 -7.86 -7.22 2.24
CA ARG A 41 -6.99 -6.24 2.87
C ARG A 41 -5.57 -6.78 3.03
N LEU A 42 -5.43 -8.00 3.56
CA LEU A 42 -4.13 -8.65 3.74
C LEU A 42 -3.38 -8.82 2.42
N ARG A 43 -4.09 -9.19 1.36
CA ARG A 43 -3.53 -9.35 0.00
C ARG A 43 -2.99 -8.05 -0.58
N TYR A 44 -3.67 -6.93 -0.30
CA TYR A 44 -3.27 -5.61 -0.75
C TYR A 44 -2.54 -4.79 0.32
N SER A 45 -1.95 -5.46 1.31
CA SER A 45 -1.13 -4.85 2.34
C SER A 45 0.33 -5.28 2.22
N VAL A 46 1.26 -4.38 2.52
CA VAL A 46 2.68 -4.74 2.56
C VAL A 46 3.44 -3.93 3.59
N GLU A 47 4.48 -4.52 4.17
CA GLU A 47 5.35 -3.89 5.16
C GLU A 47 6.49 -3.12 4.48
N ILE A 48 6.58 -1.82 4.76
CA ILE A 48 7.54 -0.89 4.13
C ILE A 48 8.11 0.09 5.17
N PRO A 49 9.31 0.63 4.95
CA PRO A 49 9.92 1.58 5.87
C PRO A 49 9.27 2.96 5.74
N ILE A 50 8.56 3.42 6.76
CA ILE A 50 7.93 4.74 6.80
C ILE A 50 8.77 5.67 7.67
N LEU A 51 9.12 6.84 7.12
CA LEU A 51 9.73 7.92 7.88
C LEU A 51 8.69 8.60 8.77
N LYS A 52 8.90 8.55 10.07
CA LYS A 52 8.06 9.22 11.06
C LYS A 52 8.48 10.68 11.25
N GLY A 53 7.61 11.46 11.88
CA GLY A 53 7.84 12.89 12.13
C GLY A 53 9.01 13.19 13.08
N ASP A 54 9.45 12.19 13.84
CA ASP A 54 10.66 12.23 14.68
C ASP A 54 11.95 11.89 13.90
N GLY A 55 11.84 11.60 12.60
CA GLY A 55 12.95 11.26 11.73
C GLY A 55 13.39 9.79 11.80
N ILE A 56 12.65 8.93 12.51
CA ILE A 56 12.93 7.50 12.60
C ILE A 56 12.21 6.75 11.49
N GLU A 57 12.91 5.84 10.80
CA GLU A 57 12.30 4.91 9.86
C GLU A 57 11.78 3.67 10.61
N VAL A 58 10.49 3.38 10.46
CA VAL A 58 9.84 2.23 11.10
C VAL A 58 9.15 1.38 10.03
N MET A 59 9.31 0.06 10.11
CA MET A 59 8.59 -0.87 9.23
C MET A 59 7.11 -0.88 9.62
N GLU A 60 6.25 -0.45 8.71
CA GLU A 60 4.81 -0.43 8.92
C GLU A 60 4.07 -1.11 7.76
N ARG A 61 2.99 -1.79 8.12
CA ARG A 61 2.08 -2.35 7.14
C ARG A 61 1.20 -1.26 6.56
N CYS A 62 1.30 -1.05 5.26
CA CYS A 62 0.47 -0.11 4.52
C CYS A 62 -0.54 -0.85 3.66
N ASP A 63 -1.79 -0.41 3.70
CA ASP A 63 -2.89 -0.95 2.91
C ASP A 63 -3.04 -0.16 1.60
N PHE A 64 -3.26 -0.85 0.49
CA PHE A 64 -3.42 -0.25 -0.83
C PHE A 64 -4.78 -0.57 -1.42
N THR A 65 -5.40 0.42 -2.06
CA THR A 65 -6.61 0.17 -2.86
C THR A 65 -6.22 -0.52 -4.18
N PRO A 66 -6.85 -1.64 -4.58
CA PRO A 66 -6.58 -2.30 -5.85
C PRO A 66 -6.83 -1.37 -7.03
N ARG A 67 -5.89 -1.28 -7.97
CA ARG A 67 -6.07 -0.46 -9.18
C ARG A 67 -6.72 -1.27 -10.29
N ILE A 68 -6.38 -2.54 -10.41
CA ILE A 68 -7.01 -3.44 -11.37
C ILE A 68 -7.88 -4.43 -10.60
N LYS A 69 -9.16 -4.51 -10.98
CA LYS A 69 -10.14 -5.42 -10.34
C LYS A 69 -9.99 -6.85 -10.86
N GLN A 70 -8.79 -7.42 -10.76
CA GLN A 70 -8.52 -8.81 -11.09
C GLN A 70 -8.24 -9.60 -9.80
N GLN A 71 -8.86 -10.78 -9.67
CA GLN A 71 -8.84 -11.57 -8.44
C GLN A 71 -7.47 -12.18 -8.08
N GLN A 72 -6.44 -12.04 -8.92
CA GLN A 72 -5.14 -12.66 -8.70
C GLN A 72 -4.03 -11.70 -8.27
N GLN A 73 -4.32 -10.40 -8.24
CA GLN A 73 -3.29 -9.42 -7.91
C GLN A 73 -2.99 -9.35 -6.42
N LYS A 74 -1.71 -9.13 -6.09
CA LYS A 74 -1.19 -8.96 -4.74
C LYS A 74 -0.15 -7.85 -4.72
N MET A 75 0.05 -7.30 -3.52
CA MET A 75 1.11 -6.33 -3.28
C MET A 75 2.42 -7.06 -2.98
N ALA A 76 3.51 -6.56 -3.54
CA ALA A 76 4.87 -7.01 -3.26
C ALA A 76 5.73 -5.78 -2.92
N ALA A 77 6.51 -5.88 -1.85
CA ALA A 77 7.56 -4.92 -1.56
C ALA A 77 8.89 -5.60 -1.82
N ILE A 78 9.68 -4.97 -2.67
CA ILE A 78 10.97 -5.49 -3.11
C ILE A 78 12.06 -4.47 -2.83
N GLN A 79 13.28 -4.95 -2.73
CA GLN A 79 14.47 -4.13 -2.58
C GLN A 79 15.46 -4.47 -3.68
N ALA A 80 15.99 -3.45 -4.34
CA ALA A 80 17.03 -3.63 -5.35
C ALA A 80 18.03 -2.46 -5.33
N PRO A 81 19.31 -2.72 -5.64
CA PRO A 81 20.28 -1.65 -5.83
C PRO A 81 20.03 -0.89 -7.13
N LEU A 82 20.35 0.41 -7.13
CA LEU A 82 20.42 1.20 -8.37
C LEU A 82 21.70 0.85 -9.16
N PRO A 83 21.72 0.97 -10.50
CA PRO A 83 20.57 1.25 -11.37
C PRO A 83 19.67 0.01 -11.50
N LEU A 84 18.35 0.22 -11.58
CA LEU A 84 17.39 -0.89 -11.67
C LEU A 84 17.34 -1.56 -13.04
N GLY A 85 17.63 -0.81 -14.12
CA GLY A 85 17.48 -1.31 -15.48
C GLY A 85 16.03 -1.58 -15.87
N ILE A 86 15.12 -0.68 -15.51
CA ILE A 86 13.68 -0.78 -15.85
C ILE A 86 13.27 0.35 -16.78
N ILE A 87 12.32 0.07 -17.67
CA ILE A 87 11.61 1.08 -18.46
C ILE A 87 10.19 1.17 -17.90
N LEU A 88 9.79 2.38 -17.56
CA LEU A 88 8.47 2.67 -17.01
C LEU A 88 7.57 3.32 -18.06
N GLY A 89 6.37 2.78 -18.19
CA GLY A 89 5.26 3.39 -18.93
C GLY A 89 4.30 4.10 -18.00
N GLN A 90 3.44 4.94 -18.58
CA GLN A 90 2.36 5.57 -17.85
C GLN A 90 1.10 5.61 -18.71
N ASP A 91 0.02 5.07 -18.16
CA ASP A 91 -1.29 5.00 -18.81
C ASP A 91 -2.36 5.71 -17.97
N ILE A 92 -3.37 6.24 -18.66
CA ILE A 92 -4.58 6.77 -18.04
C ILE A 92 -5.62 5.67 -18.01
N VAL A 93 -5.99 5.21 -16.81
CA VAL A 93 -7.03 4.18 -16.67
C VAL A 93 -8.38 4.82 -16.37
N ALA A 94 -9.25 4.82 -17.38
CA ALA A 94 -10.61 5.35 -17.31
C ALA A 94 -11.55 4.54 -16.39
N ASN A 95 -11.20 3.28 -16.05
CA ASN A 95 -12.08 2.33 -15.36
C ASN A 95 -11.84 2.19 -13.83
N THR A 96 -10.85 2.86 -13.26
CA THR A 96 -10.78 3.08 -11.81
C THR A 96 -11.68 4.25 -11.47
N GLY A 97 -12.53 4.13 -10.45
CA GLY A 97 -13.59 5.08 -10.08
C GLY A 97 -13.17 6.53 -9.72
N GLY A 98 -11.99 6.97 -10.14
CA GLY A 98 -11.50 8.33 -10.07
C GLY A 98 -10.50 8.72 -11.17
N GLY A 99 -10.40 8.00 -12.31
CA GLY A 99 -9.55 8.37 -13.46
C GLY A 99 -8.11 8.76 -13.09
N GLY A 100 -7.22 7.78 -12.99
CA GLY A 100 -5.87 8.00 -12.46
C GLY A 100 -4.75 7.61 -13.41
N LEU A 101 -3.58 8.23 -13.23
CA LEU A 101 -2.34 7.77 -13.86
C LEU A 101 -1.86 6.50 -13.16
N ILE A 102 -1.53 5.49 -13.95
CA ILE A 102 -0.93 4.25 -13.50
C ILE A 102 0.43 4.12 -14.18
N THR A 103 1.46 3.84 -13.39
CA THR A 103 2.82 3.60 -13.88
C THR A 103 3.11 2.12 -13.89
N THR A 104 3.47 1.59 -15.06
CA THR A 104 3.74 0.17 -15.32
C THR A 104 5.21 -0.04 -15.65
N VAL A 105 5.71 -1.23 -15.38
CA VAL A 105 6.99 -1.68 -15.91
C VAL A 105 6.76 -2.21 -17.33
N ASP A 106 7.21 -1.45 -18.33
CA ASP A 106 7.00 -1.78 -19.74
C ASP A 106 8.09 -2.70 -20.28
N ASP A 107 9.32 -2.55 -19.78
CA ASP A 107 10.45 -3.39 -20.18
C ASP A 107 11.52 -3.46 -19.09
N LEU A 108 12.36 -4.49 -19.17
CA LEU A 108 13.41 -4.80 -18.21
C LEU A 108 14.71 -5.16 -18.93
N ALA A 109 15.82 -4.57 -18.47
CA ALA A 109 17.14 -5.03 -18.88
C ALA A 109 17.38 -6.46 -18.39
N VAL A 110 17.88 -7.32 -19.28
CA VAL A 110 18.10 -8.75 -19.04
C VAL A 110 18.97 -9.01 -17.80
N ASP A 111 19.98 -8.16 -17.58
CA ASP A 111 20.90 -8.24 -16.44
C ASP A 111 20.76 -7.05 -15.46
N GLY A 112 19.59 -6.40 -15.46
CA GLY A 112 19.32 -5.27 -14.57
C GLY A 112 19.15 -5.71 -13.11
N ASN A 113 19.60 -4.89 -12.16
CA ASN A 113 19.42 -5.18 -10.73
C ASN A 113 17.94 -5.34 -10.34
N GLY A 114 17.04 -4.62 -11.03
CA GLY A 114 15.60 -4.69 -10.82
C GLY A 114 15.03 -6.08 -11.12
N SER A 115 15.42 -6.70 -12.23
CA SER A 115 14.96 -8.04 -12.60
C SER A 115 15.66 -9.13 -11.79
N VAL A 116 17.00 -9.09 -11.73
CA VAL A 116 17.82 -10.17 -11.14
C VAL A 116 17.74 -10.21 -9.62
N ILE A 117 17.86 -9.04 -8.96
CA ILE A 117 17.90 -8.95 -7.49
C ILE A 117 16.51 -8.63 -6.94
N GLY A 118 15.82 -7.66 -7.57
CA GLY A 118 14.50 -7.21 -7.11
C GLY A 118 13.34 -8.13 -7.50
N GLY A 119 13.50 -8.99 -8.51
CA GLY A 119 12.40 -9.81 -9.02
C GLY A 119 11.25 -8.97 -9.59
N ILE A 120 11.56 -7.81 -10.18
CA ILE A 120 10.62 -6.99 -10.95
C ILE A 120 10.26 -7.74 -12.23
N GLN A 121 9.00 -7.64 -12.63
CA GLN A 121 8.47 -8.25 -13.86
C GLN A 121 7.82 -7.19 -14.74
N VAL A 122 7.86 -7.41 -16.06
CA VAL A 122 7.11 -6.59 -17.02
C VAL A 122 5.62 -6.75 -16.72
N GLY A 123 4.90 -5.64 -16.69
CA GLY A 123 3.49 -5.56 -16.30
C GLY A 123 3.25 -5.27 -14.82
N ASP A 124 4.29 -5.30 -13.96
CA ASP A 124 4.17 -4.84 -12.57
C ASP A 124 3.73 -3.37 -12.54
N ILE A 125 2.77 -3.03 -11.67
CA ILE A 125 2.36 -1.64 -11.44
C ILE A 125 3.15 -1.06 -10.28
N VAL A 126 3.81 0.08 -10.50
CA VAL A 126 4.56 0.77 -9.45
C VAL A 126 3.60 1.62 -8.61
N ARG A 127 3.38 1.21 -7.36
CA ARG A 127 2.47 1.86 -6.40
C ARG A 127 3.20 2.78 -5.44
N GLY A 128 4.48 2.53 -5.19
CA GLY A 128 5.32 3.38 -4.35
C GLY A 128 6.79 3.05 -4.49
N CYS A 129 7.64 3.97 -4.06
CA CYS A 129 9.08 3.77 -3.98
C CYS A 129 9.64 4.53 -2.78
N THR A 130 10.83 4.19 -2.32
CA THR A 130 11.54 5.15 -1.46
C THR A 130 12.04 6.32 -2.28
N ALA A 131 12.12 7.49 -1.67
CA ALA A 131 12.74 8.69 -2.20
C ALA A 131 13.61 9.33 -1.12
N CYS A 132 14.70 9.97 -1.52
CA CYS A 132 15.54 10.77 -0.63
C CYS A 132 15.33 12.25 -0.90
N GLN A 133 15.22 13.03 0.17
CA GLN A 133 15.11 14.48 0.11
C GLN A 133 16.17 15.10 1.02
N SER A 134 16.88 16.11 0.50
CA SER A 134 17.77 16.91 1.33
C SER A 134 16.94 18.01 2.01
N THR A 135 16.90 17.99 3.33
CA THR A 135 16.30 19.06 4.15
C THR A 135 17.38 19.76 4.96
N MET A 136 17.18 21.04 5.28
CA MET A 136 18.09 21.77 6.18
C MET A 136 17.62 21.57 7.61
N GLU A 137 18.43 20.93 8.44
CA GLU A 137 18.18 20.83 9.88
C GLU A 137 18.93 21.96 10.58
N GLN A 138 18.24 22.69 11.46
CA GLN A 138 18.84 23.71 12.32
C GLN A 138 18.79 23.22 13.77
N PRO A 139 19.88 22.63 14.29
CA PRO A 139 20.01 22.31 15.70
C PRO A 139 19.71 23.54 16.57
N THR A 140 19.01 23.34 17.69
CA THR A 140 18.56 24.44 18.56
C THR A 140 19.71 25.35 19.03
N TRP A 141 20.92 24.80 19.21
CA TRP A 141 22.09 25.60 19.57
C TRP A 141 22.58 26.53 18.45
N GLN A 142 22.39 26.15 17.17
CA GLN A 142 22.74 26.99 16.02
C GLN A 142 21.77 28.16 15.86
N LEU A 143 20.49 27.99 16.23
CA LEU A 143 19.52 29.08 16.28
C LEU A 143 19.93 30.17 17.28
N ILE A 144 20.56 29.78 18.40
CA ILE A 144 20.99 30.71 19.46
C ILE A 144 22.28 31.45 19.07
N LEU A 145 23.20 30.79 18.37
CA LEU A 145 24.52 31.34 18.03
C LEU A 145 24.61 31.90 16.59
N GLY A 146 23.52 31.92 15.83
CA GLY A 146 23.49 32.41 14.45
C GLY A 146 24.20 31.51 13.44
N GLY A 147 24.22 30.20 13.69
CA GLY A 147 24.82 29.20 12.81
C GLY A 147 23.99 28.92 11.56
N VAL A 148 24.65 28.50 10.48
CA VAL A 148 24.00 28.01 9.25
C VAL A 148 23.58 26.56 9.46
N GLY A 149 22.33 26.23 9.13
CA GLY A 149 21.79 24.87 9.23
C GLY A 149 22.61 23.84 8.44
N GLN A 150 22.55 22.58 8.86
CA GLN A 150 23.25 21.49 8.19
C GLN A 150 22.30 20.73 7.26
N PRO A 151 22.71 20.42 6.02
CA PRO A 151 21.92 19.59 5.13
C PRO A 151 21.87 18.16 5.68
N LYS A 152 20.66 17.60 5.73
CA LYS A 152 20.40 16.22 6.12
C LYS A 152 19.56 15.55 5.05
N THR A 153 20.05 14.43 4.54
CA THR A 153 19.26 13.58 3.66
C THR A 153 18.34 12.71 4.50
N THR A 154 17.03 12.83 4.28
CA THR A 154 16.03 11.92 4.83
C THR A 154 15.49 11.05 3.72
N ARG A 155 15.13 9.81 4.06
CA ARG A 155 14.54 8.84 3.13
C ARG A 155 13.12 8.54 3.57
N MET A 156 12.19 8.59 2.62
CA MET A 156 10.76 8.42 2.88
C MET A 156 10.11 7.54 1.82
N MET A 157 8.93 7.02 2.10
CA MET A 157 8.10 6.39 1.06
C MET A 157 7.37 7.46 0.26
N PHE A 158 7.55 7.41 -1.05
CA PHE A 158 6.87 8.20 -2.04
C PHE A 158 5.78 7.36 -2.70
N SER A 159 4.55 7.87 -2.68
CA SER A 159 3.43 7.24 -3.37
C SER A 159 3.51 7.56 -4.85
N CYS A 160 3.48 6.53 -5.70
CA CYS A 160 3.47 6.70 -7.16
C CYS A 160 2.04 6.83 -7.72
N ASP A 161 1.02 6.61 -6.88
CA ASP A 161 -0.38 6.66 -7.28
C ASP A 161 -0.77 8.06 -7.79
N ASN A 162 -1.23 8.13 -9.04
CA ASN A 162 -1.64 9.37 -9.73
C ASN A 162 -0.53 10.44 -9.86
N GLN A 163 0.74 10.06 -9.71
CA GLN A 163 1.84 11.00 -9.90
C GLN A 163 2.32 11.01 -11.36
N PRO A 164 2.82 12.14 -11.88
CA PRO A 164 3.48 12.17 -13.18
C PRO A 164 4.69 11.24 -13.25
N LEU A 165 4.94 10.64 -14.41
CA LEU A 165 6.06 9.72 -14.61
C LEU A 165 7.41 10.35 -14.24
N GLU A 166 7.60 11.62 -14.56
CA GLU A 166 8.83 12.37 -14.28
C GLU A 166 9.10 12.48 -12.78
N GLU A 167 8.06 12.68 -11.96
CA GLU A 167 8.19 12.75 -10.51
C GLU A 167 8.56 11.38 -9.93
N ILE A 168 8.00 10.30 -10.46
CA ILE A 168 8.33 8.93 -10.06
C ILE A 168 9.79 8.60 -10.40
N LEU A 169 10.25 8.95 -11.61
CA LEU A 169 11.63 8.75 -12.02
C LEU A 169 12.61 9.58 -11.17
N THR A 170 12.21 10.81 -10.82
CA THR A 170 12.98 11.67 -9.90
C THR A 170 13.04 11.06 -8.50
N ALA A 171 11.93 10.54 -7.98
CA ALA A 171 11.86 9.86 -6.70
C ALA A 171 12.75 8.61 -6.66
N ILE A 172 12.71 7.75 -7.69
CA ILE A 172 13.56 6.56 -7.76
C ILE A 172 15.04 6.95 -7.83
N SER A 173 15.40 7.87 -8.74
CA SER A 173 16.79 8.31 -8.91
C SER A 173 17.34 9.01 -7.66
N SER A 174 16.50 9.70 -6.88
CA SER A 174 16.92 10.37 -5.66
C SER A 174 17.58 9.44 -4.64
N ASN A 175 17.32 8.13 -4.66
CA ASN A 175 17.96 7.17 -3.76
C ASN A 175 19.48 7.03 -3.98
N THR A 176 20.04 7.53 -5.07
CA THR A 176 21.52 7.65 -5.20
C THR A 176 22.11 8.63 -4.19
N MET A 177 21.30 9.51 -3.59
CA MET A 177 21.71 10.45 -2.55
C MET A 177 21.72 9.84 -1.15
N ASP A 178 21.28 8.58 -0.97
CA ASP A 178 21.30 7.92 0.34
C ASP A 178 22.76 7.76 0.81
N PRO A 179 23.18 8.40 1.92
CA PRO A 179 24.55 8.31 2.42
C PRO A 179 24.93 6.90 2.85
N GLN A 180 23.95 6.05 3.16
CA GLN A 180 24.16 4.65 3.55
C GLN A 180 24.10 3.68 2.35
N GLN A 181 23.86 4.19 1.13
CA GLN A 181 23.76 3.40 -0.10
C GLN A 181 22.79 2.21 0.00
N ARG A 182 21.70 2.39 0.75
CA ARG A 182 20.69 1.35 0.94
C ARG A 182 19.94 1.12 -0.37
N TYR A 183 19.48 -0.12 -0.58
CA TYR A 183 18.70 -0.50 -1.76
C TYR A 183 17.38 0.25 -1.81
N VAL A 184 16.94 0.68 -2.99
CA VAL A 184 15.63 1.31 -3.17
C VAL A 184 14.54 0.29 -2.89
N TRP A 185 13.51 0.71 -2.16
CA TRP A 185 12.29 -0.08 -2.03
C TRP A 185 11.34 0.28 -3.16
N LEU A 186 10.73 -0.73 -3.76
CA LEU A 186 9.60 -0.57 -4.67
C LEU A 186 8.41 -1.35 -4.14
N VAL A 187 7.24 -0.75 -4.23
CA VAL A 187 5.96 -1.37 -3.92
C VAL A 187 5.24 -1.59 -5.23
N LEU A 188 5.00 -2.85 -5.53
CA LEU A 188 4.48 -3.32 -6.81
C LEU A 188 3.13 -4.03 -6.62
N GLU A 189 2.19 -3.78 -7.52
CA GLU A 189 0.96 -4.57 -7.64
C GLU A 189 1.12 -5.50 -8.85
N ARG A 190 0.93 -6.82 -8.61
CA ARG A 190 1.16 -7.89 -9.60
C ARG A 190 0.11 -8.99 -9.49
#